data_AF-A0A4X2JYY7-F1
#
_entry.id   AF-A0A4X2JYY7-F1
#
_cell.length_a   1.000
_cell.length_b   1.000
_cell.length_c   1.000
_cell.angle_alpha   90.00
_cell.angle_beta   90.00
_cell.angle_gamma   90.00
#
_symmetry.space_group_name_H-M   'P 1'
#
loop_
_entity.id
_entity.type
_entity.pdbx_description
1 polymer ?
#
loop_
_entity_poly.entity_id
_entity_poly.type
_entity_poly.pdbx_seq_one_letter_code
_entity_poly.pdbx_strand_id
1 'polypeptide(L)'
;MILIIALWTGHCRDPGIPIGSVRTGYRFNVGDRVKYRCSEKLILVGSEERECQANGVWSGTEPICRSSYSYDFPEDVAPVLDTAFSQVLGATNPLMQKSDPDIGTGTNIYRAMKQIYDMMNNEMVRRQKEWEEIRHAIILLTDGKSNMGGSPKAAVDLIEEVLNIKADRKDYLDIYAIGVGKLDVDWKELNELGSKKDGERHAFILPDAKALLQVFENMLDVSKFVDTICGVGNMSTNASSQERTPWHVTIKPSSKETCRGALISDQWVLTAAHCFHTHNDTKLWRVIVGDPKLKRGREMQIDQQFIPEEYDVYAKKNQGISEFYGNDIALLKLTEKVKMSSHARPICLPCTVGANLALRRSPASTCFDHENVFLKKKEIPAHFVSLDDQIMDIVLKEENERALCIQAVSQAKNLFPNLTDVKEVVTDQFLCSGAGNEASPCKGESGGAVFLQKKYRYFQVGVVSWGLYNPCSSKTTNHALKTTDQNEVKRQPPPADREARDFHISVFRLQPWLRQHLKNVLRFLPLGPAS
;
A
#
# COMPACT_ATOMS: atom_id res chain seq x y z
N MET A 1 15.50 -34.29 -22.32
CA MET A 1 16.75 -33.52 -22.19
C MET A 1 16.95 -32.76 -23.49
N ILE A 2 16.52 -31.49 -23.55
CA ILE A 2 16.67 -30.65 -24.73
C ILE A 2 18.01 -29.92 -24.56
N LEU A 3 19.01 -30.30 -25.35
CA LEU A 3 20.30 -29.63 -25.38
C LEU A 3 20.17 -28.44 -26.33
N ILE A 4 19.98 -27.24 -25.79
CA ILE A 4 20.06 -26.01 -26.58
C ILE A 4 21.55 -25.68 -26.72
N ILE A 5 22.13 -26.01 -27.88
CA ILE A 5 23.45 -25.53 -28.25
C ILE A 5 23.28 -24.09 -28.74
N ALA A 6 23.60 -23.11 -27.89
CA ALA A 6 23.72 -21.73 -28.32
C ALA A 6 25.00 -21.59 -29.16
N LEU A 7 24.86 -21.54 -30.48
CA LEU A 7 25.93 -21.10 -31.38
C LEU A 7 26.10 -19.59 -31.17
N TRP A 8 27.05 -19.19 -30.34
CA TRP A 8 27.46 -17.80 -30.21
C TRP A 8 28.13 -17.37 -31.52
N THR A 9 27.47 -16.50 -32.27
CA THR A 9 28.11 -15.76 -33.36
C THR A 9 29.16 -14.86 -32.72
N GLY A 10 30.43 -14.91 -33.18
CA GLY A 10 31.55 -14.12 -32.64
C GLY A 10 31.46 -12.60 -32.89
N HIS A 11 30.26 -12.03 -32.89
CA HIS A 11 29.99 -10.61 -33.11
C HIS A 11 28.82 -10.13 -32.25
N CYS A 12 28.84 -8.87 -31.85
CA CYS A 12 27.70 -8.17 -31.25
C CYS A 12 26.77 -7.63 -32.33
N ARG A 13 25.52 -7.33 -31.97
CA ARG A 13 24.59 -6.60 -32.87
C ARG A 13 25.08 -5.16 -33.06
N ASP A 14 24.69 -4.51 -34.15
CA ASP A 14 24.97 -3.08 -34.33
C ASP A 14 24.32 -2.30 -33.17
N PRO A 15 25.10 -1.55 -32.35
CA PRO A 15 24.58 -0.82 -31.20
C PRO A 15 23.83 0.47 -31.58
N GLY A 16 23.63 0.74 -32.86
CA GLY A 16 22.91 1.91 -33.35
C GLY A 16 23.61 3.24 -33.11
N ILE A 17 22.94 4.32 -33.53
CA ILE A 17 23.35 5.71 -33.31
C ILE A 17 22.18 6.45 -32.65
N PRO A 18 22.20 6.62 -31.31
CA PRO A 18 21.18 7.34 -30.58
C PRO A 18 20.97 8.77 -31.10
N ILE A 19 19.74 9.26 -31.06
CA ILE A 19 19.37 10.58 -31.58
C ILE A 19 20.22 11.67 -30.90
N GLY A 20 20.78 12.57 -31.69
CA GLY A 20 21.63 13.66 -31.21
C GLY A 20 23.09 13.26 -30.93
N SER A 21 23.43 11.97 -31.06
CA SER A 21 24.80 11.45 -30.93
C SER A 21 25.47 11.21 -32.28
N VAL A 22 26.80 11.15 -32.25
CA VAL A 22 27.65 10.71 -33.36
C VAL A 22 28.49 9.54 -32.85
N ARG A 23 28.42 8.39 -33.55
CA ARG A 23 29.22 7.21 -33.24
C ARG A 23 30.47 7.15 -34.14
N THR A 24 31.58 6.76 -33.54
CA THR A 24 32.81 6.36 -34.24
C THR A 24 33.10 4.88 -33.94
N GLY A 25 33.46 4.13 -34.97
CA GLY A 25 33.56 2.66 -34.91
C GLY A 25 32.41 1.97 -35.66
N TYR A 26 32.78 1.03 -36.54
CA TYR A 26 31.86 0.35 -37.47
C TYR A 26 32.08 -1.17 -37.53
N ARG A 27 32.96 -1.70 -36.67
CA ARG A 27 33.20 -3.14 -36.53
C ARG A 27 32.62 -3.60 -35.20
N PHE A 28 32.03 -4.80 -35.19
CA PHE A 28 31.26 -5.31 -34.07
C PHE A 28 31.69 -6.73 -33.67
N ASN A 29 32.93 -7.13 -33.97
CA ASN A 29 33.46 -8.40 -33.51
C ASN A 29 33.81 -8.31 -32.02
N VAL A 30 33.95 -9.47 -31.37
CA VAL A 30 34.39 -9.52 -29.96
C VAL A 30 35.71 -8.74 -29.80
N GLY A 31 35.73 -7.82 -28.84
CA GLY A 31 36.85 -6.90 -28.55
C GLY A 31 36.82 -5.58 -29.34
N ASP A 32 35.97 -5.44 -30.36
CA ASP A 32 35.80 -4.16 -31.07
C ASP A 32 35.10 -3.12 -30.18
N ARG A 33 35.48 -1.85 -30.34
CA ARG A 33 34.97 -0.72 -29.56
C ARG A 33 34.29 0.32 -30.43
N VAL A 34 33.23 0.91 -29.89
CA VAL A 34 32.56 2.07 -30.45
C VAL A 34 32.58 3.21 -29.45
N LYS A 35 32.78 4.44 -29.94
CA LYS A 35 32.73 5.67 -29.14
C LYS A 35 31.62 6.58 -29.60
N TYR A 36 30.95 7.22 -28.66
CA TYR A 36 29.84 8.13 -28.87
C TYR A 36 30.19 9.52 -28.38
N ARG A 37 29.75 10.54 -29.12
CA ARG A 37 29.77 11.93 -28.67
C ARG A 37 28.42 12.57 -28.91
N CYS A 38 28.00 13.49 -28.06
CA CYS A 38 26.80 14.27 -28.30
C CYS A 38 27.08 15.49 -29.17
N SER A 39 26.06 15.93 -29.91
CA SER A 39 26.08 17.20 -30.63
C SER A 39 26.24 18.38 -29.66
N GLU A 40 26.70 19.53 -30.15
CA GLU A 40 27.01 20.68 -29.30
C GLU A 40 25.86 21.07 -28.35
N LYS A 41 26.21 21.37 -27.09
CA LYS A 41 25.30 21.74 -25.98
C LYS A 41 24.44 20.61 -25.38
N LEU A 42 24.57 19.38 -25.88
CA LEU A 42 23.96 18.21 -25.25
C LEU A 42 24.97 17.47 -24.37
N ILE A 43 24.46 16.88 -23.29
CA ILE A 43 25.23 16.11 -22.30
C ILE A 43 25.03 14.62 -22.60
N LEU A 44 26.13 13.86 -22.64
CA LEU A 44 26.09 12.42 -22.82
C LEU A 44 25.76 11.73 -21.48
N VAL A 45 24.67 10.96 -21.49
CA VAL A 45 24.26 10.08 -20.39
C VAL A 45 24.41 8.64 -20.86
N GLY A 46 24.96 7.74 -20.05
CA GLY A 46 25.34 6.39 -20.44
C GLY A 46 26.85 6.26 -20.69
N SER A 47 27.25 5.34 -21.56
CA SER A 47 28.66 5.05 -21.82
C SER A 47 29.19 5.77 -23.06
N GLU A 48 30.27 6.53 -22.89
CA GLU A 48 30.99 7.19 -23.98
C GLU A 48 31.68 6.18 -24.91
N GLU A 49 32.21 5.09 -24.35
CA GLU A 49 32.80 3.97 -25.10
C GLU A 49 32.11 2.66 -24.71
N ARG A 50 31.82 1.81 -25.71
CA ARG A 50 31.27 0.47 -25.52
C ARG A 50 32.12 -0.55 -26.27
N GLU A 51 32.38 -1.68 -25.64
CA GLU A 51 33.19 -2.79 -26.17
C GLU A 51 32.32 -4.04 -26.37
N CYS A 52 32.46 -4.71 -27.50
CA CYS A 52 31.74 -5.96 -27.75
C CYS A 52 32.36 -7.10 -26.93
N GLN A 53 31.57 -7.66 -26.01
CA GLN A 53 32.04 -8.71 -25.10
C GLN A 53 31.87 -10.11 -25.71
N ALA A 54 32.58 -11.10 -25.15
CA ALA A 54 32.56 -12.48 -25.65
C ALA A 54 31.17 -13.16 -25.57
N ASN A 55 30.28 -12.62 -24.75
CA ASN A 55 28.88 -13.02 -24.63
C ASN A 55 27.97 -12.27 -25.63
N GLY A 56 28.49 -11.74 -26.73
CA GLY A 56 27.70 -11.09 -27.79
C GLY A 56 26.93 -9.83 -27.37
N VAL A 57 27.23 -9.28 -26.19
CA VAL A 57 26.58 -8.10 -25.58
C VAL A 57 27.60 -6.96 -25.50
N TRP A 58 27.13 -5.72 -25.62
CA TRP A 58 27.98 -4.53 -25.50
C TRP A 58 28.22 -4.17 -24.04
N SER A 59 29.45 -3.79 -23.70
CA SER A 59 29.76 -3.27 -22.37
C SER A 59 29.07 -1.91 -22.13
N GLY A 60 28.86 -1.58 -20.85
CA GLY A 60 28.29 -0.30 -20.44
C GLY A 60 26.83 -0.12 -20.85
N THR A 61 26.34 1.11 -20.79
CA THR A 61 24.93 1.48 -21.08
C THR A 61 24.81 2.23 -22.40
N GLU A 62 23.72 2.00 -23.14
CA GLU A 62 23.43 2.76 -24.37
C GLU A 62 23.42 4.28 -24.10
N PRO A 63 24.14 5.09 -24.90
CA PRO A 63 24.24 6.52 -24.64
C PRO A 63 22.99 7.27 -25.11
N ILE A 64 22.63 8.32 -24.38
CA ILE A 64 21.54 9.24 -24.70
C ILE A 64 22.07 10.66 -24.59
N CYS A 65 21.74 11.50 -25.56
CA CYS A 65 22.10 12.92 -25.52
C CYS A 65 20.95 13.73 -24.93
N ARG A 66 21.20 14.38 -23.78
CA ARG A 66 20.21 15.13 -23.02
C ARG A 66 20.51 16.61 -22.98
N SER A 67 19.46 17.41 -22.93
CA SER A 67 19.58 18.84 -22.63
C SER A 67 19.68 19.08 -21.12
N SER A 68 20.30 20.17 -20.69
CA SER A 68 20.45 20.55 -19.29
C SER A 68 19.11 20.75 -18.54
N TYR A 69 18.04 21.09 -19.26
CA TYR A 69 16.70 21.26 -18.71
C TYR A 69 15.80 20.02 -18.85
N SER A 70 16.34 18.89 -19.31
CA SER A 70 15.56 17.66 -19.44
C SER A 70 15.43 16.92 -18.11
N TYR A 71 14.24 16.37 -17.86
CA TYR A 71 13.91 15.55 -16.69
C TYR A 71 13.24 14.25 -17.15
N ASP A 72 13.19 13.26 -16.26
CA ASP A 72 12.48 12.00 -16.44
C ASP A 72 11.08 12.07 -15.83
N PHE A 73 10.13 11.36 -16.45
CA PHE A 73 8.79 11.22 -15.90
C PHE A 73 8.75 10.08 -14.87
N PRO A 74 7.94 10.21 -13.80
CA PRO A 74 7.81 9.15 -12.80
C PRO A 74 7.46 7.77 -13.37
N GLU A 75 6.67 7.74 -14.45
CA GLU A 75 6.24 6.53 -15.15
C GLU A 75 7.40 5.80 -15.85
N ASP A 76 8.46 6.51 -16.23
CA ASP A 76 9.65 5.94 -16.89
C ASP A 76 10.68 5.46 -15.86
N VAL A 77 10.75 6.12 -14.71
CA VAL A 77 11.74 5.80 -13.65
C VAL A 77 11.27 4.64 -12.78
N ALA A 78 9.96 4.57 -12.49
CA ALA A 78 9.41 3.58 -11.57
C ALA A 78 9.65 2.12 -12.01
N PRO A 79 9.43 1.70 -13.27
CA PRO A 79 9.66 0.31 -13.68
C PRO A 79 11.12 -0.12 -13.54
N VAL A 80 12.07 0.81 -13.74
CA VAL A 80 13.52 0.52 -13.65
C VAL A 80 13.97 0.34 -12.21
N LEU A 81 13.43 1.15 -11.30
CA LEU A 81 13.71 0.98 -9.87
C LEU A 81 12.93 -0.22 -9.29
N ASP A 82 11.72 -0.54 -9.79
CA ASP A 82 10.95 -1.74 -9.38
C ASP A 82 11.76 -3.02 -9.61
N THR A 83 12.45 -3.15 -10.75
CA THR A 83 13.34 -4.29 -11.01
C THR A 83 14.47 -4.40 -9.99
N ALA A 84 14.97 -3.27 -9.46
CA ALA A 84 15.98 -3.22 -8.41
C ALA A 84 15.42 -3.62 -7.03
N PHE A 85 14.16 -3.29 -6.78
CA PHE A 85 13.49 -3.44 -5.48
C PHE A 85 12.66 -4.71 -5.33
N SER A 86 12.40 -5.44 -6.42
CA SER A 86 11.58 -6.65 -6.45
C SER A 86 12.02 -7.72 -5.43
N GLN A 87 13.30 -7.71 -5.01
CA GLN A 87 13.85 -8.61 -3.98
C GLN A 87 14.00 -7.97 -2.58
N VAL A 88 13.90 -6.64 -2.47
CA VAL A 88 14.24 -5.86 -1.25
C VAL A 88 12.99 -5.40 -0.47
N LEU A 89 11.83 -5.29 -1.13
CA LEU A 89 10.58 -4.80 -0.50
C LEU A 89 10.02 -5.71 0.62
N GLY A 90 10.57 -6.92 0.78
CA GLY A 90 10.27 -7.80 1.91
C GLY A 90 11.12 -7.55 3.17
N ALA A 91 12.20 -6.77 3.08
CA ALA A 91 13.23 -6.73 4.11
C ALA A 91 13.94 -5.37 4.24
N THR A 92 13.22 -4.27 4.48
CA THR A 92 13.87 -3.08 5.06
C THR A 92 12.98 -2.39 6.08
N ASN A 93 13.52 -2.29 7.30
CA ASN A 93 13.14 -1.30 8.28
C ASN A 93 13.91 -0.03 7.89
N PRO A 94 13.30 1.04 7.35
CA PRO A 94 14.03 2.26 7.10
C PRO A 94 14.39 2.86 8.47
N LEU A 95 15.63 2.65 8.90
CA LEU A 95 16.24 3.48 9.93
C LEU A 95 16.46 4.85 9.31
N MET A 96 15.41 5.67 9.28
CA MET A 96 15.59 7.11 9.07
C MET A 96 16.21 7.67 10.34
N GLN A 97 17.54 7.69 10.37
CA GLN A 97 18.25 8.50 11.35
C GLN A 97 18.10 9.95 10.92
N LYS A 98 17.18 10.67 11.57
CA LYS A 98 16.98 12.10 11.35
C LYS A 98 18.21 12.79 11.94
N SER A 99 19.09 13.32 11.09
CA SER A 99 20.16 14.21 11.52
C SER A 99 19.56 15.58 11.83
N ASP A 100 19.91 16.14 12.99
CA ASP A 100 19.61 17.52 13.37
C ASP A 100 20.09 18.50 12.29
N PRO A 101 19.42 19.64 12.11
CA PRO A 101 19.98 20.72 11.33
C PRO A 101 21.08 21.36 12.17
N ASP A 102 22.36 21.22 11.79
CA ASP A 102 23.33 22.32 11.84
C ASP A 102 24.78 21.96 11.48
N ILE A 103 25.47 22.98 10.94
CA ILE A 103 26.92 23.14 10.74
C ILE A 103 27.54 22.27 9.63
N GLY A 104 27.24 22.62 8.38
CA GLY A 104 27.98 22.16 7.20
C GLY A 104 27.07 22.03 5.97
N THR A 105 27.02 23.06 5.14
CA THR A 105 26.23 23.07 3.89
C THR A 105 27.00 22.54 2.67
N GLY A 106 28.21 22.02 2.87
CA GLY A 106 29.03 21.43 1.80
C GLY A 106 28.52 20.06 1.37
N THR A 107 28.62 19.77 0.08
CA THR A 107 28.21 18.50 -0.53
C THR A 107 29.46 17.65 -0.76
N ASN A 108 29.69 16.66 0.10
CA ASN A 108 30.83 15.74 0.00
C ASN A 108 30.36 14.31 -0.31
N ILE A 109 30.06 14.05 -1.58
CA ILE A 109 29.52 12.75 -2.03
C ILE A 109 30.58 11.64 -1.89
N TYR A 110 31.86 11.95 -2.13
CA TYR A 110 32.95 10.99 -1.94
C TYR A 110 32.94 10.41 -0.52
N ARG A 111 32.83 11.26 0.51
CA ARG A 111 32.80 10.81 1.91
C ARG A 111 31.55 9.98 2.21
N ALA A 112 30.39 10.34 1.66
CA ALA A 112 29.16 9.56 1.82
C ALA A 112 29.31 8.15 1.22
N MET A 113 29.83 8.05 -0.01
CA MET A 113 30.10 6.77 -0.65
C MET A 113 31.19 5.97 0.08
N LYS A 114 32.22 6.65 0.62
CA LYS A 114 33.26 6.01 1.43
C LYS A 114 32.71 5.38 2.71
N GLN A 115 31.72 6.00 3.35
CA GLN A 115 31.04 5.40 4.51
C GLN A 115 30.32 4.09 4.13
N ILE A 116 29.69 4.03 2.95
CA ILE A 116 29.07 2.80 2.46
C ILE A 116 30.12 1.72 2.25
N TYR A 117 31.25 2.07 1.64
CA TYR A 117 32.41 1.16 1.53
C TYR A 117 32.86 0.64 2.90
N ASP A 118 33.00 1.52 3.91
CA ASP A 118 33.45 1.11 5.24
C ASP A 118 32.42 0.17 5.92
N MET A 119 31.12 0.42 5.73
CA MET A 119 30.05 -0.47 6.18
C MET A 119 30.13 -1.86 5.52
N MET A 120 30.31 -1.89 4.19
CA MET A 120 30.45 -3.14 3.43
C MET A 120 31.68 -3.92 3.87
N ASN A 121 32.83 -3.25 4.02
CA ASN A 121 34.06 -3.88 4.46
C ASN A 121 33.92 -4.52 5.86
N ASN A 122 33.21 -3.85 6.77
CA ASN A 122 32.92 -4.38 8.11
C ASN A 122 32.00 -5.61 8.07
N GLU A 123 30.95 -5.60 7.24
CA GLU A 123 30.03 -6.74 7.10
C GLU A 123 30.67 -7.93 6.36
N MET A 124 31.53 -7.67 5.38
CA MET A 124 32.32 -8.70 4.69
C MET A 124 33.16 -9.51 5.69
N VAL A 125 33.85 -8.82 6.61
CA VAL A 125 34.65 -9.47 7.65
C VAL A 125 33.81 -10.37 8.56
N ARG A 126 32.53 -10.00 8.81
CA ARG A 126 31.62 -10.74 9.69
C ARG A 126 30.96 -11.95 9.03
N ARG A 127 30.51 -11.81 7.78
CA ARG A 127 29.62 -12.77 7.12
C ARG A 127 30.33 -13.79 6.24
N GLN A 128 31.60 -13.54 5.87
CA GLN A 128 32.51 -14.41 5.09
C GLN A 128 31.81 -15.32 4.05
N LYS A 129 31.32 -16.50 4.44
CA LYS A 129 30.67 -17.47 3.54
C LYS A 129 29.39 -16.96 2.88
N GLU A 130 28.59 -16.14 3.58
CA GLU A 130 27.34 -15.59 3.05
C GLU A 130 27.58 -14.34 2.18
N TRP A 131 28.74 -13.68 2.32
CA TRP A 131 29.04 -12.42 1.65
C TRP A 131 28.98 -12.53 0.12
N GLU A 132 29.47 -13.64 -0.42
CA GLU A 132 29.51 -13.85 -1.87
C GLU A 132 28.11 -13.97 -2.51
N GLU A 133 27.08 -14.25 -1.72
CA GLU A 133 25.69 -14.38 -2.18
C GLU A 133 24.90 -13.05 -2.10
N ILE A 134 25.42 -12.04 -1.39
CA ILE A 134 24.72 -10.79 -1.14
C ILE A 134 24.79 -9.86 -2.35
N ARG A 135 23.63 -9.41 -2.81
CA ARG A 135 23.47 -8.35 -3.82
C ARG A 135 23.32 -7.00 -3.14
N HIS A 136 23.97 -5.98 -3.68
CA HIS A 136 23.99 -4.65 -3.10
C HIS A 136 23.31 -3.66 -4.04
N ALA A 137 22.34 -2.90 -3.51
CA ALA A 137 21.70 -1.80 -4.22
C ALA A 137 21.92 -0.50 -3.41
N ILE A 138 22.52 0.50 -4.04
CA ILE A 138 22.77 1.83 -3.47
C ILE A 138 21.89 2.81 -4.21
N ILE A 139 21.15 3.65 -3.47
CA ILE A 139 20.33 4.71 -4.05
C ILE A 139 20.77 6.03 -3.44
N LEU A 140 21.25 6.91 -4.30
CA LEU A 140 21.75 8.22 -3.93
C LEU A 140 20.79 9.29 -4.47
N LEU A 141 20.19 10.04 -3.57
CA LEU A 141 19.39 11.22 -3.89
C LEU A 141 20.27 12.46 -3.72
N THR A 142 20.63 13.12 -4.82
CA THR A 142 21.57 14.26 -4.82
C THR A 142 21.38 15.11 -6.06
N ASP A 143 21.72 16.39 -6.01
CA ASP A 143 21.82 17.26 -7.17
C ASP A 143 23.09 17.01 -8.02
N GLY A 144 23.99 16.13 -7.58
CA GLY A 144 25.25 15.85 -8.29
C GLY A 144 26.25 17.00 -8.22
N LYS A 145 26.18 17.85 -7.19
CA LYS A 145 27.05 19.01 -7.04
C LYS A 145 28.05 18.84 -5.92
N SER A 146 28.85 17.77 -5.98
CA SER A 146 29.97 17.59 -5.07
C SER A 146 30.92 18.77 -5.15
N ASN A 147 31.11 19.48 -4.04
CA ASN A 147 32.04 20.61 -3.93
C ASN A 147 33.16 20.35 -2.91
N MET A 148 33.19 19.16 -2.31
CA MET A 148 34.17 18.75 -1.30
C MET A 148 34.52 17.27 -1.44
N GLY A 149 35.74 16.89 -1.04
CA GLY A 149 36.15 15.48 -0.95
C GLY A 149 36.67 14.85 -2.24
N GLY A 150 36.70 15.58 -3.35
CA GLY A 150 37.21 15.09 -4.63
C GLY A 150 36.15 14.33 -5.45
N SER A 151 36.60 13.59 -6.46
CA SER A 151 35.70 12.86 -7.37
C SER A 151 35.00 11.70 -6.63
N PRO A 152 33.65 11.65 -6.65
CA PRO A 152 32.91 10.54 -6.07
C PRO A 152 33.18 9.19 -6.76
N LYS A 153 33.62 9.19 -8.03
CA LYS A 153 33.95 7.96 -8.78
C LYS A 153 35.02 7.13 -8.07
N ALA A 154 36.01 7.77 -7.43
CA ALA A 154 37.03 7.06 -6.66
C ALA A 154 36.45 6.24 -5.49
N ALA A 155 35.35 6.69 -4.88
CA ALA A 155 34.67 5.91 -3.86
C ALA A 155 33.84 4.76 -4.44
N VAL A 156 33.25 4.95 -5.63
CA VAL A 156 32.59 3.88 -6.37
C VAL A 156 33.58 2.78 -6.73
N ASP A 157 34.78 3.14 -7.19
CA ASP A 157 35.84 2.17 -7.53
C ASP A 157 36.24 1.32 -6.32
N LEU A 158 36.33 1.93 -5.13
CA LEU A 158 36.58 1.20 -3.88
C LEU A 158 35.46 0.21 -3.52
N ILE A 159 34.19 0.57 -3.78
CA ILE A 159 33.04 -0.32 -3.57
C ILE A 159 33.07 -1.48 -4.57
N GLU A 160 33.36 -1.20 -5.84
CA GLU A 160 33.52 -2.24 -6.87
C GLU A 160 34.66 -3.21 -6.53
N GLU A 161 35.77 -2.69 -5.97
CA GLU A 161 36.92 -3.48 -5.54
C GLU A 161 36.58 -4.42 -4.37
N VAL A 162 35.96 -3.91 -3.29
CA VAL A 162 35.61 -4.74 -2.12
C VAL A 162 34.57 -5.82 -2.46
N LEU A 163 33.73 -5.56 -3.46
CA LEU A 163 32.74 -6.52 -3.95
C LEU A 163 33.27 -7.44 -5.07
N ASN A 164 34.53 -7.24 -5.50
CA ASN A 164 35.17 -7.98 -6.59
C ASN A 164 34.31 -7.97 -7.87
N ILE A 165 33.76 -6.80 -8.23
CA ILE A 165 32.90 -6.63 -9.40
C ILE A 165 33.71 -6.82 -10.68
N LYS A 166 33.38 -7.88 -11.42
CA LYS A 166 33.97 -8.28 -12.70
C LYS A 166 32.86 -8.50 -13.73
N ALA A 167 33.21 -8.77 -14.98
CA ALA A 167 32.23 -8.95 -16.06
C ALA A 167 31.15 -10.02 -15.76
N ASP A 168 31.51 -11.07 -15.02
CA ASP A 168 30.66 -12.18 -14.58
C ASP A 168 29.91 -11.92 -13.26
N ARG A 169 30.22 -10.83 -12.54
CA ARG A 169 29.65 -10.49 -11.23
C ARG A 169 28.98 -9.10 -11.21
N LYS A 170 28.70 -8.51 -12.37
CA LYS A 170 28.07 -7.18 -12.48
C LYS A 170 26.70 -7.10 -11.80
N ASP A 171 25.97 -8.20 -11.70
CA ASP A 171 24.61 -8.24 -11.12
C ASP A 171 24.58 -8.14 -9.59
N TYR A 172 25.73 -8.05 -8.92
CA TYR A 172 25.84 -7.99 -7.47
C TYR A 172 25.95 -6.56 -6.92
N LEU A 173 26.05 -5.56 -7.80
CA LEU A 173 26.08 -4.15 -7.42
C LEU A 173 25.27 -3.31 -8.41
N ASP A 174 24.30 -2.58 -7.87
CA ASP A 174 23.54 -1.55 -8.57
C ASP A 174 23.62 -0.23 -7.80
N ILE A 175 24.05 0.83 -8.48
CA ILE A 175 24.12 2.18 -7.94
C ILE A 175 23.19 3.06 -8.76
N TYR A 176 22.13 3.56 -8.13
CA TYR A 176 21.16 4.49 -8.72
C TYR A 176 21.43 5.90 -8.21
N ALA A 177 21.68 6.84 -9.14
CA ALA A 177 21.87 8.25 -8.83
C ALA A 177 20.65 9.04 -9.35
N ILE A 178 19.89 9.63 -8.43
CA ILE A 178 18.62 10.32 -8.74
C ILE A 178 18.73 11.79 -8.33
N GLY A 179 18.74 12.65 -9.34
CA GLY A 179 18.58 14.10 -9.23
C GLY A 179 17.16 14.49 -8.85
N VAL A 180 16.99 15.37 -7.86
CA VAL A 180 15.66 15.91 -7.51
C VAL A 180 15.73 17.43 -7.51
N GLY A 181 15.05 18.07 -8.47
CA GLY A 181 15.00 19.53 -8.57
C GLY A 181 14.91 20.03 -10.02
N LYS A 182 14.46 21.29 -10.18
CA LYS A 182 14.07 21.84 -11.50
C LYS A 182 15.18 22.50 -12.31
N LEU A 183 16.28 22.94 -11.68
CA LEU A 183 17.12 23.97 -12.32
C LEU A 183 18.63 23.80 -12.19
N ASP A 184 19.14 22.84 -11.41
CA ASP A 184 20.58 22.82 -11.15
C ASP A 184 21.09 21.45 -10.70
N VAL A 185 20.88 20.45 -11.56
CA VAL A 185 21.39 19.10 -11.34
C VAL A 185 22.52 18.81 -12.32
N ASP A 186 23.64 18.31 -11.82
CA ASP A 186 24.78 17.93 -12.66
C ASP A 186 24.59 16.52 -13.23
N TRP A 187 24.14 16.47 -14.48
CA TRP A 187 24.01 15.22 -15.23
C TRP A 187 25.31 14.42 -15.33
N LYS A 188 26.46 15.10 -15.38
CA LYS A 188 27.75 14.43 -15.58
C LYS A 188 28.13 13.66 -14.32
N GLU A 189 28.06 14.29 -13.16
CA GLU A 189 28.38 13.62 -11.89
C GLU A 189 27.38 12.49 -11.58
N LEU A 190 26.07 12.71 -11.80
CA LEU A 190 25.07 11.64 -11.66
C LEU A 190 25.35 10.46 -12.59
N ASN A 191 25.75 10.73 -13.84
CA ASN A 191 26.13 9.70 -14.78
C ASN A 191 27.42 8.97 -14.35
N GLU A 192 28.40 9.65 -13.76
CA GLU A 192 29.61 9.00 -13.25
C GLU A 192 29.33 8.07 -12.05
N LEU A 193 28.33 8.42 -11.23
CA LEU A 193 27.91 7.65 -10.06
C LEU A 193 27.08 6.40 -10.40
N GLY A 194 26.14 6.51 -11.35
CA GLY A 194 25.22 5.43 -11.69
C GLY A 194 25.88 4.26 -12.44
N SER A 195 25.51 3.02 -12.11
CA SER A 195 26.02 1.80 -12.75
C SER A 195 25.92 1.82 -14.28
N LYS A 196 26.87 1.14 -14.95
CA LYS A 196 26.92 1.02 -16.43
C LYS A 196 26.69 -0.42 -16.87
N LYS A 197 25.44 -0.72 -17.21
CA LYS A 197 24.95 -2.05 -17.64
C LYS A 197 24.17 -1.94 -18.96
N ASP A 198 24.28 -2.97 -19.79
CA ASP A 198 23.59 -2.98 -21.08
C ASP A 198 22.08 -3.07 -20.88
N GLY A 199 21.32 -2.31 -21.65
CA GLY A 199 19.86 -2.27 -21.54
C GLY A 199 19.29 -1.62 -20.27
N GLU A 200 20.12 -1.13 -19.34
CA GLU A 200 19.67 -0.62 -18.04
C GLU A 200 20.11 0.82 -17.78
N ARG A 201 19.23 1.60 -17.14
CA ARG A 201 19.49 3.00 -16.73
C ARG A 201 19.63 3.12 -15.22
N HIS A 202 20.61 3.91 -14.80
CA HIS A 202 20.95 4.10 -13.39
C HIS A 202 21.11 5.57 -12.96
N ALA A 203 20.93 6.50 -13.90
CA ALA A 203 20.96 7.93 -13.64
C ALA A 203 19.64 8.56 -14.11
N PHE A 204 18.98 9.29 -13.22
CA PHE A 204 17.66 9.89 -13.43
C PHE A 204 17.60 11.30 -12.87
N ILE A 205 16.71 12.13 -13.42
CA ILE A 205 16.35 13.43 -12.84
C ILE A 205 14.86 13.53 -12.71
N LEU A 206 14.39 13.89 -11.54
CA LEU A 206 12.99 14.16 -11.25
C LEU A 206 12.80 15.66 -10.98
N PRO A 207 11.69 16.25 -11.46
CA PRO A 207 11.49 17.69 -11.36
C PRO A 207 11.34 18.18 -9.91
N ASP A 208 10.78 17.37 -9.01
CA ASP A 208 10.59 17.73 -7.61
C ASP A 208 10.37 16.50 -6.72
N ALA A 209 10.30 16.73 -5.40
CA ALA A 209 10.09 15.67 -4.42
C ALA A 209 8.73 14.97 -4.57
N LYS A 210 7.72 15.61 -5.18
CA LYS A 210 6.43 14.98 -5.45
C LYS A 210 6.57 13.94 -6.57
N ALA A 211 7.32 14.25 -7.61
CA ALA A 211 7.66 13.29 -8.66
C ALA A 211 8.43 12.08 -8.10
N LEU A 212 9.35 12.29 -7.14
CA LEU A 212 10.02 11.20 -6.44
C LEU A 212 9.04 10.32 -5.65
N LEU A 213 8.09 10.92 -4.93
CA LEU A 213 7.07 10.16 -4.23
C LEU A 213 6.24 9.31 -5.21
N GLN A 214 5.84 9.90 -6.34
CA GLN A 214 5.09 9.21 -7.39
C GLN A 214 5.88 8.05 -8.01
N VAL A 215 7.20 8.17 -8.15
CA VAL A 215 8.07 7.07 -8.57
C VAL A 215 7.99 5.87 -7.62
N PHE A 216 8.04 6.11 -6.31
CA PHE A 216 7.89 5.03 -5.32
C PHE A 216 6.48 4.46 -5.27
N GLU A 217 5.45 5.28 -5.50
CA GLU A 217 4.06 4.80 -5.61
C GLU A 217 3.86 3.91 -6.84
N ASN A 218 4.39 4.32 -7.99
CA ASN A 218 4.33 3.57 -9.24
C ASN A 218 5.19 2.29 -9.19
N MET A 219 6.30 2.28 -8.44
CA MET A 219 7.11 1.08 -8.18
C MET A 219 6.35 0.03 -7.38
N LEU A 220 5.47 0.46 -6.48
CA LEU A 220 4.60 -0.43 -5.75
C LEU A 220 3.44 -0.87 -6.66
N ASP A 221 3.75 -1.32 -7.87
CA ASP A 221 2.79 -1.92 -8.79
C ASP A 221 2.27 -3.22 -8.18
N VAL A 222 1.24 -3.04 -7.36
CA VAL A 222 0.48 -4.09 -6.72
C VAL A 222 -0.14 -5.05 -7.71
N SER A 223 -0.16 -4.79 -9.02
CA SER A 223 -0.61 -5.81 -9.97
C SER A 223 0.34 -7.02 -10.04
N LYS A 224 1.64 -6.86 -9.70
CA LYS A 224 2.65 -7.93 -9.75
C LYS A 224 2.77 -8.75 -8.47
N PHE A 225 2.34 -8.22 -7.32
CA PHE A 225 2.33 -8.96 -6.05
C PHE A 225 1.18 -9.98 -6.04
N VAL A 226 1.47 -11.24 -6.38
CA VAL A 226 0.49 -12.34 -6.29
C VAL A 226 0.20 -12.73 -4.82
N ASP A 227 1.04 -12.29 -3.89
CA ASP A 227 0.91 -12.57 -2.46
C ASP A 227 -0.25 -11.79 -1.81
N THR A 228 -0.85 -12.40 -0.78
CA THR A 228 -1.95 -11.87 0.04
C THR A 228 -1.47 -10.78 1.01
N ILE A 229 -0.70 -9.80 0.52
CA ILE A 229 -0.25 -8.65 1.30
C ILE A 229 -1.48 -7.80 1.66
N CYS A 230 -1.69 -7.59 2.95
CA CYS A 230 -2.85 -6.86 3.45
C CYS A 230 -2.67 -5.33 3.44
N GLY A 231 -3.79 -4.61 3.38
CA GLY A 231 -3.86 -3.17 3.64
C GLY A 231 -3.12 -2.31 2.64
N VAL A 232 -3.06 -2.73 1.37
CA VAL A 232 -2.47 -1.96 0.28
C VAL A 232 -3.59 -1.44 -0.61
N GLY A 233 -3.60 -0.14 -0.87
CA GLY A 233 -4.50 0.53 -1.79
C GLY A 233 -3.74 1.60 -2.58
N ASN A 234 -4.26 1.97 -3.75
CA ASN A 234 -3.66 2.98 -4.61
C ASN A 234 -4.00 4.39 -4.08
N MET A 235 -2.99 5.21 -3.78
CA MET A 235 -3.17 6.56 -3.23
C MET A 235 -3.23 7.65 -4.32
N SER A 236 -3.06 7.28 -5.59
CA SER A 236 -3.10 8.22 -6.71
C SER A 236 -4.47 8.87 -6.84
N THR A 237 -4.47 10.17 -7.15
CA THR A 237 -5.70 10.92 -7.47
C THR A 237 -6.39 10.41 -8.72
N ASN A 238 -5.67 9.71 -9.60
CA ASN A 238 -6.20 9.15 -10.85
C ASN A 238 -6.68 7.70 -10.69
N ALA A 239 -6.46 7.08 -9.53
CA ALA A 239 -6.91 5.72 -9.25
C ALA A 239 -8.43 5.67 -9.11
N SER A 240 -9.03 4.58 -9.60
CA SER A 240 -10.44 4.29 -9.39
C SER A 240 -10.76 4.06 -7.90
N SER A 241 -12.02 4.24 -7.52
CA SER A 241 -12.50 3.97 -6.16
C SER A 241 -12.13 2.57 -5.63
N GLN A 242 -12.26 1.55 -6.50
CA GLN A 242 -11.91 0.17 -6.15
C GLN A 242 -10.39 -0.02 -5.96
N GLU A 243 -9.55 0.64 -6.77
CA GLU A 243 -8.09 0.58 -6.59
C GLU A 243 -7.62 1.27 -5.31
N ARG A 244 -8.33 2.31 -4.86
CA ARG A 244 -8.07 2.97 -3.57
C ARG A 244 -8.46 2.08 -2.39
N THR A 245 -9.51 1.28 -2.54
CA THR A 245 -10.06 0.42 -1.48
C THR A 245 -10.27 -1.03 -1.93
N PRO A 246 -9.22 -1.76 -2.33
CA PRO A 246 -9.35 -3.07 -2.99
C PRO A 246 -9.87 -4.19 -2.08
N TRP A 247 -9.98 -3.94 -0.77
CA TRP A 247 -10.65 -4.84 0.17
C TRP A 247 -12.17 -4.69 0.15
N HIS A 248 -12.70 -3.58 -0.35
CA HIS A 248 -14.13 -3.30 -0.34
C HIS A 248 -14.88 -4.32 -1.19
N VAL A 249 -15.95 -4.88 -0.62
CA VAL A 249 -16.87 -5.77 -1.32
C VAL A 249 -18.32 -5.34 -1.10
N THR A 250 -19.16 -5.59 -2.10
CA THR A 250 -20.61 -5.40 -1.98
C THR A 250 -21.29 -6.75 -1.78
N ILE A 251 -22.16 -6.84 -0.78
CA ILE A 251 -22.92 -8.04 -0.45
C ILE A 251 -24.36 -7.80 -0.86
N LYS A 252 -24.84 -8.55 -1.85
CA LYS A 252 -26.21 -8.41 -2.37
C LYS A 252 -27.07 -9.60 -1.98
N PRO A 253 -28.21 -9.37 -1.31
CA PRO A 253 -29.28 -10.35 -1.25
C PRO A 253 -30.10 -10.35 -2.55
N SER A 254 -30.85 -11.43 -2.78
CA SER A 254 -31.74 -11.56 -3.95
C SER A 254 -32.95 -10.59 -3.93
N SER A 255 -33.35 -10.06 -2.77
CA SER A 255 -34.60 -9.28 -2.62
C SER A 255 -34.58 -8.16 -1.57
N LYS A 256 -33.41 -7.77 -1.04
CA LYS A 256 -33.29 -6.81 0.07
C LYS A 256 -32.20 -5.75 -0.13
N GLU A 257 -32.06 -4.89 0.87
CA GLU A 257 -31.00 -3.88 0.96
C GLU A 257 -29.61 -4.53 0.91
N THR A 258 -28.70 -3.87 0.19
CA THR A 258 -27.32 -4.33 0.03
C THR A 258 -26.51 -4.03 1.28
N CYS A 259 -25.59 -4.91 1.67
CA CYS A 259 -24.58 -4.61 2.68
C CYS A 259 -23.21 -4.44 2.02
N ARG A 260 -22.22 -4.03 2.83
CA ARG A 260 -20.80 -4.00 2.48
C ARG A 260 -20.02 -4.97 3.34
N GLY A 261 -18.77 -5.18 2.95
CA GLY A 261 -17.82 -6.00 3.70
C GLY A 261 -16.40 -5.64 3.34
N ALA A 262 -15.45 -6.35 3.94
CA ALA A 262 -14.05 -6.28 3.58
C ALA A 262 -13.43 -7.67 3.40
N LEU A 263 -12.66 -7.85 2.33
CA LEU A 263 -11.75 -8.99 2.21
C LEU A 263 -10.72 -8.92 3.33
N ILE A 264 -10.57 -10.01 4.07
CA ILE A 264 -9.54 -10.18 5.10
C ILE A 264 -8.53 -11.29 4.76
N SER A 265 -8.82 -12.08 3.72
CA SER A 265 -7.90 -13.01 3.07
C SER A 265 -8.29 -13.22 1.60
N ASP A 266 -7.69 -14.20 0.92
CA ASP A 266 -8.07 -14.60 -0.45
C ASP A 266 -9.42 -15.31 -0.55
N GLN A 267 -10.05 -15.71 0.55
CA GLN A 267 -11.32 -16.45 0.51
C GLN A 267 -12.31 -16.03 1.60
N TRP A 268 -11.95 -15.05 2.45
CA TRP A 268 -12.76 -14.65 3.60
C TRP A 268 -13.12 -13.17 3.57
N VAL A 269 -14.39 -12.89 3.84
CA VAL A 269 -14.98 -11.55 3.97
C VAL A 269 -15.47 -11.36 5.39
N LEU A 270 -15.15 -10.21 5.97
CA LEU A 270 -15.67 -9.72 7.24
C LEU A 270 -16.80 -8.70 6.99
N THR A 271 -17.93 -8.86 7.68
CA THR A 271 -19.12 -8.01 7.54
C THR A 271 -19.95 -8.02 8.84
N ALA A 272 -21.15 -7.43 8.82
CA ALA A 272 -22.10 -7.39 9.94
C ALA A 272 -23.08 -8.57 9.90
N ALA A 273 -23.52 -9.04 11.07
CA ALA A 273 -24.45 -10.17 11.20
C ALA A 273 -25.89 -9.79 10.82
N HIS A 274 -26.32 -8.57 11.15
CA HIS A 274 -27.70 -8.11 10.92
C HIS A 274 -28.09 -8.10 9.44
N CYS A 275 -27.11 -8.04 8.54
CA CYS A 275 -27.30 -8.21 7.11
C CYS A 275 -28.05 -9.52 6.79
N PHE A 276 -27.85 -10.57 7.58
CA PHE A 276 -28.34 -11.91 7.28
C PHE A 276 -29.49 -12.37 8.16
N HIS A 277 -29.89 -11.58 9.18
CA HIS A 277 -30.88 -11.95 10.19
C HIS A 277 -32.22 -12.44 9.60
N THR A 278 -32.58 -11.98 8.40
CA THR A 278 -33.88 -12.28 7.79
C THR A 278 -33.87 -13.45 6.79
N HIS A 279 -32.70 -13.85 6.27
CA HIS A 279 -32.56 -14.95 5.31
C HIS A 279 -31.20 -15.62 5.49
N ASN A 280 -31.20 -16.74 6.22
CA ASN A 280 -29.99 -17.52 6.49
C ASN A 280 -29.54 -18.40 5.30
N ASP A 281 -30.33 -18.50 4.23
CA ASP A 281 -29.93 -19.29 3.06
C ASP A 281 -28.86 -18.55 2.24
N THR A 282 -27.60 -18.97 2.41
CA THR A 282 -26.42 -18.42 1.72
C THR A 282 -26.55 -18.46 0.20
N LYS A 283 -27.38 -19.33 -0.37
CA LYS A 283 -27.60 -19.43 -1.83
C LYS A 283 -28.26 -18.19 -2.42
N LEU A 284 -28.99 -17.43 -1.61
CA LEU A 284 -29.67 -16.19 -2.00
C LEU A 284 -28.76 -14.96 -2.01
N TRP A 285 -27.51 -15.13 -1.58
CA TRP A 285 -26.54 -14.05 -1.42
C TRP A 285 -25.42 -14.14 -2.44
N ARG A 286 -24.92 -12.99 -2.88
CA ARG A 286 -23.74 -12.84 -3.74
C ARG A 286 -22.80 -11.82 -3.14
N VAL A 287 -21.51 -12.11 -3.22
CA VAL A 287 -20.44 -11.16 -2.87
C VAL A 287 -19.81 -10.67 -4.16
N ILE A 288 -19.80 -9.36 -4.35
CA ILE A 288 -19.15 -8.70 -5.48
C ILE A 288 -17.79 -8.20 -5.03
N VAL A 289 -16.75 -8.75 -5.63
CA VAL A 289 -15.35 -8.40 -5.37
C VAL A 289 -14.80 -7.59 -6.54
N GLY A 290 -13.90 -6.64 -6.29
CA GLY A 290 -13.26 -5.89 -7.38
C GLY A 290 -12.54 -6.78 -8.39
N ASP A 291 -12.56 -6.40 -9.66
CA ASP A 291 -11.90 -7.13 -10.74
C ASP A 291 -11.36 -6.14 -11.78
N PRO A 292 -10.07 -6.21 -12.18
CA PRO A 292 -9.49 -5.25 -13.13
C PRO A 292 -10.13 -5.28 -14.53
N LYS A 293 -10.77 -6.39 -14.91
CA LYS A 293 -11.39 -6.58 -16.22
C LYS A 293 -12.89 -6.24 -16.21
N LEU A 294 -13.54 -6.33 -15.05
CA LEU A 294 -14.98 -6.13 -14.89
C LEU A 294 -15.26 -4.86 -14.11
N LYS A 295 -15.77 -3.82 -14.77
CA LYS A 295 -16.14 -2.54 -14.14
C LYS A 295 -17.09 -2.67 -12.95
N ARG A 296 -17.93 -3.72 -12.91
CA ARG A 296 -18.89 -3.98 -11.83
C ARG A 296 -18.37 -4.98 -10.78
N GLY A 297 -17.12 -5.41 -10.90
CA GLY A 297 -16.56 -6.50 -10.09
C GLY A 297 -17.01 -7.89 -10.56
N ARG A 298 -16.47 -8.91 -9.87
CA ARG A 298 -16.78 -10.32 -10.06
C ARG A 298 -17.74 -10.79 -8.97
N GLU A 299 -18.85 -11.41 -9.38
CA GLU A 299 -19.78 -12.03 -8.44
C GLU A 299 -19.26 -13.40 -7.98
N MET A 300 -19.34 -13.65 -6.68
CA MET A 300 -18.88 -14.87 -6.02
C MET A 300 -19.96 -15.40 -5.08
N GLN A 301 -20.02 -16.72 -4.95
CA GLN A 301 -20.94 -17.42 -4.05
C GLN A 301 -20.32 -17.58 -2.66
N ILE A 302 -21.21 -17.69 -1.66
CA ILE A 302 -20.85 -17.95 -0.28
C ILE A 302 -20.95 -19.47 -0.04
N ASP A 303 -19.84 -20.09 0.35
CA ASP A 303 -19.76 -21.49 0.76
C ASP A 303 -20.30 -21.66 2.17
N GLN A 304 -19.79 -20.86 3.10
CA GLN A 304 -20.13 -20.94 4.52
C GLN A 304 -20.25 -19.55 5.12
N GLN A 305 -21.14 -19.44 6.10
CA GLN A 305 -21.35 -18.24 6.90
C GLN A 305 -21.18 -18.58 8.38
N PHE A 306 -20.52 -17.68 9.11
CA PHE A 306 -20.32 -17.79 10.56
C PHE A 306 -20.83 -16.51 11.21
N ILE A 307 -21.81 -16.64 12.10
CA ILE A 307 -22.39 -15.59 12.94
C ILE A 307 -22.24 -16.07 14.39
N PRO A 308 -21.87 -15.20 15.37
CA PRO A 308 -21.87 -15.56 16.78
C PRO A 308 -23.21 -16.13 17.24
N GLU A 309 -23.19 -17.19 18.05
CA GLU A 309 -24.42 -17.82 18.56
C GLU A 309 -25.21 -16.87 19.47
N GLU A 310 -24.51 -15.94 20.13
CA GLU A 310 -25.07 -14.94 21.02
C GLU A 310 -25.68 -13.74 20.28
N TYR A 311 -25.58 -13.68 18.96
CA TYR A 311 -26.15 -12.60 18.16
C TYR A 311 -27.66 -12.79 18.00
N ASP A 312 -28.44 -11.89 18.61
CA ASP A 312 -29.88 -11.78 18.41
C ASP A 312 -30.32 -10.31 18.46
N VAL A 313 -30.79 -9.80 17.32
CA VAL A 313 -31.25 -8.42 17.19
C VAL A 313 -32.45 -8.10 18.09
N TYR A 314 -33.23 -9.10 18.50
CA TYR A 314 -34.41 -8.93 19.33
C TYR A 314 -34.20 -9.37 20.78
N ALA A 315 -32.97 -9.67 21.19
CA ALA A 315 -32.64 -10.20 22.52
C ALA A 315 -33.19 -9.35 23.68
N LYS A 316 -33.27 -8.03 23.49
CA LYS A 316 -33.73 -7.06 24.50
C LYS A 316 -35.11 -6.48 24.24
N LYS A 317 -35.89 -7.06 23.32
CA LYS A 317 -37.24 -6.59 22.98
C LYS A 317 -38.17 -6.53 24.19
N ASN A 318 -38.07 -7.49 25.10
CA ASN A 318 -38.85 -7.54 26.34
C ASN A 318 -38.49 -6.44 27.35
N GLN A 319 -37.33 -5.79 27.18
CA GLN A 319 -36.87 -4.65 28.00
C GLN A 319 -37.24 -3.30 27.36
N GLY A 320 -37.99 -3.31 26.25
CA GLY A 320 -38.36 -2.09 25.52
C GLY A 320 -37.29 -1.59 24.53
N ILE A 321 -36.27 -2.40 24.23
CA ILE A 321 -35.24 -2.13 23.23
C ILE A 321 -35.59 -2.92 21.97
N SER A 322 -36.08 -2.25 20.93
CA SER A 322 -36.59 -2.91 19.72
C SER A 322 -35.52 -3.65 18.93
N GLU A 323 -34.30 -3.12 18.88
CA GLU A 323 -33.16 -3.69 18.18
C GLU A 323 -31.89 -3.59 19.03
N PHE A 324 -31.15 -4.69 19.15
CA PHE A 324 -29.93 -4.80 19.92
C PHE A 324 -28.81 -5.43 19.07
N TYR A 325 -27.76 -4.66 18.79
CA TYR A 325 -26.71 -5.05 17.85
C TYR A 325 -25.46 -5.66 18.53
N GLY A 326 -25.59 -6.21 19.73
CA GLY A 326 -24.47 -6.88 20.41
C GLY A 326 -23.95 -8.07 19.59
N ASN A 327 -22.63 -8.21 19.45
CA ASN A 327 -21.99 -9.22 18.60
C ASN A 327 -22.38 -9.17 17.11
N ASP A 328 -22.69 -7.99 16.57
CA ASP A 328 -23.08 -7.81 15.16
C ASP A 328 -21.92 -7.96 14.16
N ILE A 329 -21.39 -9.18 14.05
CA ILE A 329 -20.26 -9.53 13.18
C ILE A 329 -20.54 -10.84 12.43
N ALA A 330 -20.09 -10.93 11.19
CA ALA A 330 -20.19 -12.14 10.38
C ALA A 330 -18.92 -12.38 9.57
N LEU A 331 -18.57 -13.65 9.41
CA LEU A 331 -17.55 -14.10 8.48
C LEU A 331 -18.21 -14.90 7.35
N LEU A 332 -17.83 -14.56 6.12
CA LEU A 332 -18.26 -15.27 4.92
C LEU A 332 -17.05 -15.92 4.28
N LYS A 333 -17.13 -17.23 4.07
CA LYS A 333 -16.15 -17.98 3.30
C LYS A 333 -16.69 -18.14 1.88
N LEU A 334 -15.93 -17.66 0.90
CA LEU A 334 -16.30 -17.74 -0.51
C LEU A 334 -16.04 -19.14 -1.07
N THR A 335 -16.80 -19.53 -2.09
CA THR A 335 -16.65 -20.85 -2.75
C THR A 335 -15.32 -21.00 -3.49
N GLU A 336 -14.78 -19.90 -4.00
CA GLU A 336 -13.50 -19.86 -4.72
C GLU A 336 -12.57 -18.82 -4.11
N LYS A 337 -11.26 -19.01 -4.31
CA LYS A 337 -10.25 -18.01 -3.96
C LYS A 337 -10.31 -16.82 -4.92
N VAL A 338 -10.28 -15.62 -4.36
CA VAL A 338 -10.11 -14.35 -5.04
C VAL A 338 -8.68 -14.28 -5.56
N LYS A 339 -8.52 -13.90 -6.84
CA LYS A 339 -7.21 -13.63 -7.42
C LYS A 339 -6.77 -12.22 -7.04
N MET A 340 -5.66 -12.12 -6.31
CA MET A 340 -5.12 -10.82 -5.87
C MET A 340 -4.75 -9.96 -7.09
N SER A 341 -5.10 -8.66 -7.01
CA SER A 341 -4.84 -7.69 -8.08
C SER A 341 -4.82 -6.27 -7.52
N SER A 342 -4.73 -5.24 -8.38
CA SER A 342 -4.92 -3.85 -7.95
C SER A 342 -6.35 -3.55 -7.44
N HIS A 343 -7.34 -4.37 -7.81
CA HIS A 343 -8.76 -4.16 -7.49
C HIS A 343 -9.27 -5.08 -6.36
N ALA A 344 -8.51 -6.11 -5.98
CA ALA A 344 -8.92 -7.09 -4.97
C ALA A 344 -7.73 -7.48 -4.08
N ARG A 345 -7.75 -7.03 -2.83
CA ARG A 345 -6.72 -7.31 -1.80
C ARG A 345 -7.31 -7.32 -0.40
N PRO A 346 -6.78 -8.11 0.54
CA PRO A 346 -7.26 -8.07 1.91
C PRO A 346 -6.88 -6.77 2.61
N ILE A 347 -7.71 -6.27 3.52
CA ILE A 347 -7.32 -5.24 4.49
C ILE A 347 -6.55 -5.87 5.66
N CYS A 348 -5.65 -5.12 6.30
CA CYS A 348 -4.96 -5.65 7.48
C CYS A 348 -5.90 -5.73 8.68
N LEU A 349 -6.06 -6.94 9.23
CA LEU A 349 -6.74 -7.15 10.49
C LEU A 349 -5.75 -7.00 11.66
N PRO A 350 -6.01 -6.12 12.65
CA PRO A 350 -5.19 -5.98 13.85
C PRO A 350 -4.97 -7.30 14.60
N CYS A 351 -3.94 -7.31 15.45
CA CYS A 351 -3.52 -8.50 16.22
C CYS A 351 -3.08 -9.70 15.37
N THR A 352 -2.68 -9.46 14.12
CA THR A 352 -2.10 -10.47 13.22
C THR A 352 -0.64 -10.16 12.92
N VAL A 353 0.13 -11.19 12.56
CA VAL A 353 1.52 -11.06 12.11
C VAL A 353 1.60 -10.18 10.86
N GLY A 354 0.66 -10.32 9.92
CA GLY A 354 0.59 -9.49 8.71
C GLY A 354 0.42 -8.00 9.04
N ALA A 355 -0.48 -7.67 9.98
CA ALA A 355 -0.63 -6.30 10.46
C ALA A 355 0.61 -5.81 11.24
N ASN A 356 1.28 -6.67 11.99
CA ASN A 356 2.50 -6.32 12.74
C ASN A 356 3.64 -5.91 11.80
N LEU A 357 3.82 -6.67 10.72
CA LEU A 357 4.78 -6.37 9.65
C LEU A 357 4.40 -5.06 8.94
N ALA A 358 3.12 -4.87 8.62
CA ALA A 358 2.62 -3.63 8.01
C ALA A 358 2.87 -2.40 8.91
N LEU A 359 2.77 -2.57 10.24
CA LEU A 359 3.11 -1.54 11.22
C LEU A 359 4.62 -1.39 11.48
N ARG A 360 5.47 -2.23 10.87
CA ARG A 360 6.93 -2.28 11.08
C ARG A 360 7.28 -2.37 12.57
N ARG A 361 6.65 -3.32 13.26
CA ARG A 361 6.83 -3.56 14.70
C ARG A 361 7.65 -4.82 14.96
N SER A 362 8.17 -4.91 16.18
CA SER A 362 8.92 -6.10 16.63
C SER A 362 8.05 -7.36 16.52
N PRO A 363 8.61 -8.51 16.12
CA PRO A 363 7.91 -9.80 16.19
C PRO A 363 7.37 -10.16 17.59
N ALA A 364 7.92 -9.56 18.65
CA ALA A 364 7.48 -9.75 20.03
C ALA A 364 6.24 -8.90 20.42
N SER A 365 5.69 -8.09 19.50
CA SER A 365 4.48 -7.30 19.77
C SER A 365 3.25 -8.17 20.01
N THR A 366 2.34 -7.63 20.81
CA THR A 366 1.09 -8.26 21.25
C THR A 366 -0.14 -7.57 20.64
N CYS A 367 -1.32 -8.15 20.83
CA CYS A 367 -2.58 -7.51 20.46
C CYS A 367 -2.83 -6.22 21.23
N PHE A 368 -2.49 -6.19 22.53
CA PHE A 368 -2.53 -4.99 23.37
C PHE A 368 -1.64 -3.87 22.81
N ASP A 369 -0.46 -4.19 22.30
CA ASP A 369 0.41 -3.20 21.63
C ASP A 369 -0.25 -2.62 20.38
N HIS A 370 -0.98 -3.44 19.62
CA HIS A 370 -1.72 -2.96 18.44
C HIS A 370 -2.87 -2.05 18.85
N GLU A 371 -3.67 -2.44 19.85
CA GLU A 371 -4.79 -1.64 20.35
C GLU A 371 -4.30 -0.24 20.78
N ASN A 372 -3.20 -0.17 21.53
CA ASN A 372 -2.58 1.10 21.92
C ASN A 372 -2.06 1.94 20.75
N VAL A 373 -1.73 1.34 19.61
CA VAL A 373 -1.30 2.10 18.42
C VAL A 373 -2.50 2.75 17.72
N PHE A 374 -3.67 2.08 17.74
CA PHE A 374 -4.85 2.55 17.01
C PHE A 374 -5.81 3.36 17.88
N LEU A 375 -6.04 2.96 19.13
CA LEU A 375 -7.14 3.43 19.97
C LEU A 375 -6.71 4.23 21.22
N LYS A 376 -5.44 4.64 21.32
CA LYS A 376 -4.93 5.37 22.50
C LYS A 376 -5.28 6.86 22.54
N LYS A 377 -5.68 7.47 21.43
CA LYS A 377 -6.01 8.90 21.40
C LYS A 377 -7.49 9.09 21.70
N LYS A 378 -7.85 10.19 22.36
CA LYS A 378 -9.25 10.61 22.60
C LYS A 378 -10.06 10.72 21.32
N GLU A 379 -9.45 11.28 20.28
CA GLU A 379 -10.04 11.44 18.95
C GLU A 379 -9.11 10.83 17.90
N ILE A 380 -9.67 9.94 17.09
CA ILE A 380 -8.92 9.13 16.13
C ILE A 380 -9.57 9.25 14.76
N PRO A 381 -8.93 9.95 13.80
CA PRO A 381 -9.39 9.98 12.42
C PRO A 381 -9.45 8.57 11.83
N ALA A 382 -10.59 8.24 11.25
CA ALA A 382 -10.86 6.96 10.62
C ALA A 382 -11.76 7.17 9.39
N HIS A 383 -11.98 6.09 8.65
CA HIS A 383 -12.71 6.14 7.39
C HIS A 383 -13.63 4.94 7.21
N PHE A 384 -14.64 5.12 6.37
CA PHE A 384 -15.45 4.03 5.79
C PHE A 384 -15.68 4.29 4.30
N VAL A 385 -16.24 3.31 3.58
CA VAL A 385 -16.56 3.45 2.15
C VAL A 385 -18.06 3.61 1.96
N SER A 386 -18.46 4.64 1.21
CA SER A 386 -19.85 4.96 0.91
C SER A 386 -20.47 4.10 -0.20
N LEU A 387 -21.77 4.27 -0.44
CA LEU A 387 -22.54 3.59 -1.49
C LEU A 387 -22.06 3.88 -2.92
N ASP A 388 -21.46 5.04 -3.15
CA ASP A 388 -20.82 5.50 -4.39
C ASP A 388 -19.29 5.29 -4.39
N ASP A 389 -18.83 4.38 -3.52
CA ASP A 389 -17.45 3.93 -3.41
C ASP A 389 -16.44 5.06 -3.10
N GLN A 390 -16.88 6.11 -2.41
CA GLN A 390 -16.01 7.18 -1.91
C GLN A 390 -15.54 6.86 -0.49
N ILE A 391 -14.33 7.32 -0.16
CA ILE A 391 -13.81 7.25 1.21
C ILE A 391 -14.41 8.41 1.99
N MET A 392 -15.12 8.11 3.07
CA MET A 392 -15.76 9.09 3.94
C MET A 392 -14.98 9.21 5.25
N ASP A 393 -14.78 10.43 5.72
CA ASP A 393 -14.03 10.73 6.94
C ASP A 393 -14.95 10.76 8.18
N ILE A 394 -14.47 10.12 9.25
CA ILE A 394 -15.10 10.10 10.58
C ILE A 394 -14.03 10.22 11.67
N VAL A 395 -14.46 10.50 12.91
CA VAL A 395 -13.57 10.51 14.07
C VAL A 395 -14.10 9.55 15.13
N LEU A 396 -13.32 8.53 15.45
CA LEU A 396 -13.62 7.63 16.56
C LEU A 396 -13.32 8.34 17.89
N LYS A 397 -14.27 8.26 18.82
CA LYS A 397 -14.19 8.87 20.16
C LYS A 397 -13.86 7.79 21.21
N GLU A 398 -12.76 7.99 21.93
CA GLU A 398 -12.24 7.10 22.98
C GLU A 398 -12.03 7.85 24.31
N GLU A 399 -11.67 7.12 25.37
CA GLU A 399 -11.55 7.64 26.73
C GLU A 399 -12.83 8.37 27.19
N ASN A 400 -12.70 9.61 27.69
CA ASN A 400 -13.83 10.40 28.18
C ASN A 400 -14.77 10.87 27.05
N GLU A 401 -14.27 11.03 25.81
CA GLU A 401 -15.08 11.44 24.67
C GLU A 401 -16.06 10.33 24.25
N ARG A 402 -15.70 9.06 24.49
CA ARG A 402 -16.59 7.92 24.26
C ARG A 402 -17.87 8.05 25.09
N ALA A 403 -17.74 8.41 26.37
CA ALA A 403 -18.90 8.55 27.25
C ALA A 403 -19.89 9.62 26.75
N LEU A 404 -19.38 10.75 26.26
CA LEU A 404 -20.19 11.80 25.63
C LEU A 404 -20.82 11.32 24.32
N CYS A 405 -20.05 10.58 23.52
CA CYS A 405 -20.51 10.05 22.23
C CYS A 405 -21.71 9.10 22.40
N ILE A 406 -21.65 8.17 23.35
CA ILE A 406 -22.74 7.21 23.60
C ILE A 406 -23.94 7.85 24.31
N GLN A 407 -23.76 8.97 25.01
CA GLN A 407 -24.82 9.62 25.77
C GLN A 407 -25.98 10.13 24.89
N ALA A 408 -25.70 10.45 23.62
CA ALA A 408 -26.73 10.85 22.64
C ALA A 408 -27.85 9.79 22.47
N VAL A 409 -27.55 8.50 22.72
CA VAL A 409 -28.56 7.42 22.67
C VAL A 409 -29.68 7.64 23.69
N SER A 410 -29.36 8.22 24.85
CA SER A 410 -30.37 8.54 25.88
C SER A 410 -31.40 9.59 25.42
N GLN A 411 -31.03 10.44 24.46
CA GLN A 411 -31.88 11.47 23.88
C GLN A 411 -32.78 10.91 22.77
N ALA A 412 -32.45 9.75 22.20
CA ALA A 412 -33.22 9.08 21.16
C ALA A 412 -34.44 8.30 21.72
N LYS A 413 -35.31 9.00 22.46
CA LYS A 413 -36.50 8.42 23.12
C LYS A 413 -37.49 7.74 22.17
N ASN A 414 -37.47 8.10 20.89
CA ASN A 414 -38.29 7.44 19.87
C ASN A 414 -37.83 6.00 19.58
N LEU A 415 -36.53 5.74 19.70
CA LEU A 415 -35.93 4.42 19.47
C LEU A 415 -35.83 3.63 20.78
N PHE A 416 -35.55 4.32 21.89
CA PHE A 416 -35.33 3.72 23.21
C PHE A 416 -36.16 4.41 24.30
N PRO A 417 -37.50 4.21 24.33
CA PRO A 417 -38.39 4.96 25.21
C PRO A 417 -38.13 4.73 26.70
N ASN A 418 -37.78 3.49 27.09
CA ASN A 418 -37.62 3.08 28.48
C ASN A 418 -36.14 2.91 28.91
N LEU A 419 -35.19 3.45 28.14
CA LEU A 419 -33.77 3.27 28.41
C LEU A 419 -33.32 4.06 29.64
N THR A 420 -32.81 3.35 30.64
CA THR A 420 -32.26 3.89 31.90
C THR A 420 -30.74 4.01 31.85
N ASP A 421 -30.04 3.01 31.30
CA ASP A 421 -28.59 3.01 31.09
C ASP A 421 -28.24 2.79 29.61
N VAL A 422 -27.49 3.73 29.03
CA VAL A 422 -27.02 3.65 27.63
C VAL A 422 -26.18 2.40 27.36
N LYS A 423 -25.50 1.85 28.37
CA LYS A 423 -24.69 0.63 28.25
C LYS A 423 -25.52 -0.62 27.98
N GLU A 424 -26.83 -0.57 28.21
CA GLU A 424 -27.71 -1.68 27.83
C GLU A 424 -27.83 -1.82 26.30
N VAL A 425 -27.62 -0.74 25.55
CA VAL A 425 -27.66 -0.74 24.08
C VAL A 425 -26.25 -0.68 23.51
N VAL A 426 -25.42 0.25 24.00
CA VAL A 426 -24.04 0.46 23.55
C VAL A 426 -23.06 -0.19 24.53
N THR A 427 -22.81 -1.47 24.33
CA THR A 427 -21.81 -2.22 25.12
C THR A 427 -20.38 -1.79 24.79
N ASP A 428 -19.40 -2.31 25.54
CA ASP A 428 -17.97 -2.04 25.29
C ASP A 428 -17.42 -2.67 23.99
N GLN A 429 -18.26 -3.41 23.26
CA GLN A 429 -17.95 -3.93 21.94
C GLN A 429 -17.99 -2.85 20.84
N PHE A 430 -18.64 -1.72 21.10
CA PHE A 430 -18.80 -0.65 20.12
C PHE A 430 -17.75 0.46 20.25
N LEU A 431 -17.18 0.83 19.11
CA LEU A 431 -16.59 2.13 18.85
C LEU A 431 -17.70 3.14 18.52
N CYS A 432 -17.48 4.42 18.78
CA CYS A 432 -18.44 5.48 18.53
C CYS A 432 -17.83 6.60 17.67
N SER A 433 -18.58 7.07 16.68
CA SER A 433 -18.22 8.23 15.83
C SER A 433 -19.44 9.09 15.51
N GLY A 434 -19.24 10.11 14.67
CA GLY A 434 -20.27 11.08 14.33
C GLY A 434 -20.25 12.27 15.27
N ALA A 435 -21.14 13.23 15.00
CA ALA A 435 -21.21 14.60 15.53
C ALA A 435 -20.76 15.66 14.52
N GLY A 436 -21.35 16.85 14.63
CA GLY A 436 -20.97 18.02 13.84
C GLY A 436 -21.06 17.76 12.33
N ASN A 437 -19.93 17.91 11.65
CA ASN A 437 -19.82 17.76 10.19
C ASN A 437 -19.26 16.39 9.76
N GLU A 438 -19.11 15.43 10.69
CA GLU A 438 -18.66 14.08 10.37
C GLU A 438 -19.69 13.33 9.50
N ALA A 439 -19.23 12.43 8.64
CA ALA A 439 -20.12 11.63 7.80
C ALA A 439 -20.76 10.49 8.59
N SER A 440 -22.06 10.26 8.41
CA SER A 440 -22.75 9.08 8.96
C SER A 440 -22.94 7.99 7.89
N PRO A 441 -22.73 6.70 8.21
CA PRO A 441 -23.03 5.62 7.29
C PRO A 441 -24.52 5.51 6.95
N CYS A 442 -24.80 5.12 5.71
CA CYS A 442 -26.13 4.76 5.27
C CYS A 442 -26.44 3.30 5.57
N LYS A 443 -27.72 2.93 5.60
CA LYS A 443 -28.14 1.55 5.87
C LYS A 443 -27.53 0.52 4.91
N GLY A 444 -27.29 0.90 3.65
CA GLY A 444 -26.65 0.03 2.67
C GLY A 444 -25.12 -0.09 2.76
N GLU A 445 -24.50 0.63 3.70
CA GLU A 445 -23.06 0.67 3.97
C GLU A 445 -22.69 -0.19 5.19
N SER A 446 -23.71 -0.67 5.92
CA SER A 446 -23.59 -1.63 7.00
C SER A 446 -22.77 -2.85 6.62
N GLY A 447 -21.95 -3.32 7.57
CA GLY A 447 -20.98 -4.38 7.38
C GLY A 447 -19.66 -3.91 6.74
N GLY A 448 -19.59 -2.68 6.22
CA GLY A 448 -18.36 -2.11 5.69
C GLY A 448 -17.25 -2.01 6.75
N ALA A 449 -15.99 -1.97 6.29
CA ALA A 449 -14.86 -1.75 7.18
C ALA A 449 -14.84 -0.29 7.66
N VAL A 450 -14.64 -0.11 8.96
CA VAL A 450 -14.10 1.12 9.54
C VAL A 450 -12.59 0.93 9.67
N PHE A 451 -11.83 1.78 8.98
CA PHE A 451 -10.40 1.60 8.83
C PHE A 451 -9.58 2.87 9.04
N LEU A 452 -8.30 2.68 9.34
CA LEU A 452 -7.32 3.77 9.49
C LEU A 452 -6.13 3.53 8.59
N GLN A 453 -5.46 4.61 8.22
CA GLN A 453 -4.18 4.58 7.55
C GLN A 453 -3.03 4.77 8.55
N LYS A 454 -2.04 3.87 8.55
CA LYS A 454 -0.79 4.01 9.29
C LYS A 454 0.37 3.52 8.41
N LYS A 455 1.44 4.30 8.31
CA LYS A 455 2.64 3.93 7.52
C LYS A 455 2.31 3.49 6.09
N TYR A 456 1.37 4.20 5.44
CA TYR A 456 0.87 3.89 4.09
C TYR A 456 0.20 2.51 3.94
N ARG A 457 -0.31 1.96 5.05
CA ARG A 457 -1.09 0.71 5.09
C ARG A 457 -2.43 0.95 5.76
N TYR A 458 -3.44 0.20 5.32
CA TYR A 458 -4.81 0.30 5.80
C TYR A 458 -5.17 -0.84 6.75
N PHE A 459 -5.78 -0.50 7.88
CA PHE A 459 -6.11 -1.42 8.96
C PHE A 459 -7.57 -1.29 9.35
N GLN A 460 -8.32 -2.38 9.32
CA GLN A 460 -9.71 -2.41 9.75
C GLN A 460 -9.76 -2.51 11.28
N VAL A 461 -10.30 -1.50 11.96
CA VAL A 461 -10.50 -1.53 13.42
C VAL A 461 -11.95 -1.77 13.82
N GLY A 462 -12.87 -1.58 12.88
CA GLY A 462 -14.28 -1.80 13.14
C GLY A 462 -15.07 -2.29 11.95
N VAL A 463 -16.32 -2.66 12.22
CA VAL A 463 -17.34 -3.02 11.24
C VAL A 463 -18.52 -2.07 11.45
N VAL A 464 -18.95 -1.38 10.39
CA VAL A 464 -20.13 -0.51 10.43
C VAL A 464 -21.34 -1.34 10.84
N SER A 465 -22.01 -0.95 11.93
CA SER A 465 -23.11 -1.73 12.50
C SER A 465 -24.42 -0.94 12.44
N TRP A 466 -24.59 0.09 13.27
CA TRP A 466 -25.84 0.87 13.35
C TRP A 466 -25.59 2.32 13.74
N GLY A 467 -26.61 3.17 13.62
CA GLY A 467 -26.53 4.59 13.99
C GLY A 467 -27.89 5.19 14.30
N LEU A 468 -27.89 6.40 14.87
CA LEU A 468 -29.11 7.14 15.25
C LEU A 468 -29.78 7.86 14.07
N TYR A 469 -29.08 8.01 12.96
CA TYR A 469 -29.54 8.76 11.80
C TYR A 469 -29.05 8.09 10.50
N ASN A 470 -29.93 7.97 9.51
CA ASN A 470 -29.59 7.49 8.17
C ASN A 470 -29.63 8.66 7.18
N PRO A 471 -28.48 9.11 6.64
CA PRO A 471 -28.43 10.23 5.70
C PRO A 471 -28.94 9.87 4.30
N CYS A 472 -29.13 8.59 3.98
CA CYS A 472 -29.69 8.12 2.72
C CYS A 472 -31.19 7.83 2.87
N SER A 473 -32.04 8.72 2.37
CA SER A 473 -33.52 8.60 2.42
C SER A 473 -34.03 7.25 1.86
N SER A 474 -34.99 6.61 2.56
CA SER A 474 -35.65 5.37 2.12
C SER A 474 -36.88 5.59 1.21
N LYS A 475 -37.15 6.80 0.72
CA LYS A 475 -38.40 7.14 0.01
C LYS A 475 -38.41 6.97 -1.51
N THR A 476 -37.47 6.25 -2.10
CA THR A 476 -37.60 5.86 -3.52
C THR A 476 -37.36 4.37 -3.67
N THR A 477 -38.46 3.63 -3.56
CA THR A 477 -38.68 2.49 -4.45
C THR A 477 -38.39 2.96 -5.88
N ASN A 478 -37.66 2.12 -6.63
CA ASN A 478 -37.21 2.29 -8.01
C ASN A 478 -35.74 2.71 -8.16
N HIS A 479 -35.12 2.03 -9.12
CA HIS A 479 -33.80 2.16 -9.74
C HIS A 479 -33.34 3.59 -10.16
N ALA A 480 -33.81 4.65 -9.52
CA ALA A 480 -33.58 6.05 -9.89
C ALA A 480 -32.86 6.82 -8.76
N LEU A 481 -31.64 6.40 -8.42
CA LEU A 481 -30.63 7.26 -7.78
C LEU A 481 -29.38 7.36 -8.66
N LYS A 482 -29.59 7.26 -9.98
CA LYS A 482 -28.65 7.78 -10.98
C LYS A 482 -29.29 9.04 -11.55
N THR A 483 -28.97 10.18 -10.98
CA THR A 483 -29.05 11.41 -11.74
C THR A 483 -28.07 11.28 -12.90
N THR A 484 -28.55 11.64 -14.08
CA THR A 484 -27.80 11.79 -15.32
C THR A 484 -26.36 12.25 -15.06
N ASP A 485 -25.40 11.43 -15.51
CA ASP A 485 -23.95 11.64 -15.59
C ASP A 485 -23.06 11.62 -14.34
N GLN A 486 -23.57 11.49 -13.10
CA GLN A 486 -22.70 11.27 -11.92
C GLN A 486 -23.36 10.29 -10.92
N ASN A 487 -22.65 9.20 -10.57
CA ASN A 487 -23.07 8.16 -9.62
C ASN A 487 -23.14 8.65 -8.14
N GLU A 488 -23.39 9.94 -7.89
CA GLU A 488 -23.27 10.54 -6.56
C GLU A 488 -24.50 10.25 -5.68
N VAL A 489 -24.28 9.74 -4.47
CA VAL A 489 -25.38 9.42 -3.54
C VAL A 489 -25.70 10.64 -2.69
N LYS A 490 -26.90 11.19 -2.86
CA LYS A 490 -27.34 12.37 -2.10
C LYS A 490 -27.51 12.04 -0.60
N ARG A 491 -26.66 12.63 0.23
CA ARG A 491 -26.69 12.53 1.69
C ARG A 491 -27.36 13.76 2.31
N GLN A 492 -28.27 13.54 3.26
CA GLN A 492 -28.92 14.63 4.01
C GLN A 492 -28.21 14.82 5.36
N PRO A 493 -28.00 16.07 5.81
CA PRO A 493 -27.49 16.32 7.16
C PRO A 493 -28.56 15.99 8.21
N PRO A 494 -28.16 15.61 9.44
CA PRO A 494 -29.11 15.37 10.51
C PRO A 494 -29.91 16.65 10.85
N PRO A 495 -31.19 16.50 11.24
CA PRO A 495 -31.98 17.60 11.79
C PRO A 495 -31.28 18.29 12.98
N ALA A 496 -31.52 19.59 13.17
CA ALA A 496 -30.87 20.38 14.23
C ALA A 496 -31.16 19.89 15.66
N ASP A 497 -32.25 19.14 15.86
CA ASP A 497 -32.66 18.52 17.12
C ASP A 497 -32.10 17.10 17.33
N ARG A 498 -31.32 16.57 16.38
CA ARG A 498 -30.78 15.22 16.45
C ARG A 498 -29.26 15.22 16.28
N GLU A 499 -28.59 14.69 17.28
CA GLU A 499 -27.18 14.37 17.17
C GLU A 499 -26.99 13.04 16.46
N ALA A 500 -26.48 13.08 15.22
CA ALA A 500 -26.06 11.87 14.53
C ALA A 500 -24.89 11.22 15.27
N ARG A 501 -25.04 9.93 15.58
CA ARG A 501 -24.00 9.07 16.15
C ARG A 501 -24.08 7.71 15.51
N ASP A 502 -22.91 7.14 15.29
CA ASP A 502 -22.71 5.88 14.59
C ASP A 502 -21.85 4.96 15.45
N PHE A 503 -22.26 3.69 15.50
CA PHE A 503 -21.68 2.66 16.34
C PHE A 503 -21.13 1.54 15.47
N HIS A 504 -19.89 1.16 15.75
CA HIS A 504 -19.13 0.20 14.95
C HIS A 504 -18.59 -0.91 15.84
N ILE A 505 -18.71 -2.16 15.41
CA ILE A 505 -18.20 -3.30 16.18
C ILE A 505 -16.67 -3.28 16.16
N SER A 506 -16.05 -3.22 17.34
CA SER A 506 -14.59 -3.22 17.49
C SER A 506 -13.99 -4.60 17.25
N VAL A 507 -13.04 -4.69 16.31
CA VAL A 507 -12.31 -5.94 16.03
C VAL A 507 -11.37 -6.34 17.18
N PHE A 508 -11.02 -5.42 18.08
CA PHE A 508 -10.22 -5.73 19.27
C PHE A 508 -11.05 -6.45 20.34
N ARG A 509 -12.34 -6.09 20.46
CA ARG A 509 -13.24 -6.65 21.46
C ARG A 509 -13.77 -8.04 21.09
N LEU A 510 -13.64 -8.44 19.82
CA LEU A 510 -14.08 -9.74 19.30
C LEU A 510 -12.92 -10.68 18.90
N GLN A 511 -11.73 -10.43 19.44
CA GLN A 511 -10.54 -11.27 19.18
C GLN A 511 -10.75 -12.77 19.47
N PRO A 512 -11.42 -13.20 20.57
CA PRO A 512 -11.64 -14.62 20.81
C PRO A 512 -12.39 -15.31 19.67
N TRP A 513 -13.51 -14.71 19.23
CA TRP A 513 -14.35 -15.23 18.15
C TRP A 513 -13.63 -15.22 16.79
N LEU A 514 -12.92 -14.13 16.47
CA LEU A 514 -12.12 -14.02 15.24
C LEU A 514 -11.02 -15.10 15.20
N ARG A 515 -10.31 -15.32 16.31
CA ARG A 515 -9.24 -16.33 16.41
C ARG A 515 -9.77 -17.74 16.25
N GLN A 516 -10.93 -18.05 16.84
CA GLN A 516 -11.55 -19.37 16.72
C GLN A 516 -11.79 -19.75 15.25
N HIS A 517 -12.31 -18.81 14.46
CA HIS A 517 -12.71 -19.06 13.07
C HIS A 517 -11.57 -18.86 12.07
N LEU A 518 -10.60 -18.00 12.37
CA LEU A 518 -9.54 -17.61 11.44
C LEU A 518 -8.16 -18.18 11.80
N LYS A 519 -8.01 -19.02 12.83
CA LYS A 519 -6.70 -19.58 13.26
C LYS A 519 -5.90 -20.26 12.15
N ASN A 520 -6.58 -20.85 11.17
CA ASN A 520 -5.97 -21.54 10.03
C ASN A 520 -5.87 -20.66 8.77
N VAL A 521 -6.30 -19.40 8.88
CA VAL A 521 -6.36 -18.43 7.77
C VAL A 521 -5.37 -17.30 8.02
N LEU A 522 -5.37 -16.74 9.24
CA LEU A 522 -4.51 -15.66 9.66
C LEU A 522 -3.66 -16.09 10.86
N ARG A 523 -2.40 -15.66 10.88
CA ARG A 523 -1.51 -15.86 12.02
C ARG A 523 -1.71 -14.73 13.02
N PHE A 524 -2.24 -15.04 14.20
CA PHE A 524 -2.48 -14.05 15.26
C PHE A 524 -1.29 -13.89 16.20
N LEU A 525 -1.11 -12.67 16.72
CA LEU A 525 -0.17 -12.35 17.80
C LEU A 525 -0.71 -12.82 19.16
N PRO A 526 0.16 -12.99 20.18
CA PRO A 526 -0.29 -13.13 21.57
C PRO A 526 -1.16 -11.94 21.99
N LEU A 527 -2.12 -12.15 22.91
CA LEU A 527 -3.02 -11.07 23.35
C LEU A 527 -2.26 -9.96 24.12
N GLY A 528 -1.26 -10.32 24.91
CA GLY A 528 -0.54 -9.40 25.80
C GLY A 528 -1.11 -9.41 27.22
N PRO A 529 -0.61 -8.55 28.11
CA PRO A 529 -1.17 -8.41 29.46
C PRO A 529 -2.64 -7.98 29.36
N ALA A 530 -3.50 -8.65 30.13
CA ALA A 530 -4.90 -8.25 30.23
C ALA A 530 -4.98 -6.83 30.77
N SER A 531 -5.73 -5.96 30.08
CA SER A 531 -6.18 -4.67 30.63
C SER A 531 -7.28 -4.90 31.65
#